data_AF-X1GDC5-F1
#
_entry.id   AF-X1GDC5-F1
#
_cell.length_a   1.000
_cell.length_b   1.000
_cell.length_c   1.000
_cell.angle_alpha   90.00
_cell.angle_beta   90.00
_cell.angle_gamma   90.00
#
_symmetry.space_group_name_H-M   'P 1'
#
loop_
_entity.id
_entity.type
_entity.pdbx_description
1 polymer ?
#
loop_
_entity_poly.entity_id
_entity_poly.type
_entity_poly.pdbx_seq_one_letter_code
_entity_poly.pdbx_strand_id
1 'polypeptide(L)' 'ELTRVVRKKVEERRIVIRSLRREVVDDLKRLEKNKDISQDEYKRALDQLQKLTDSFIANAEQIGRDKEAELMEV' A
#
# COMPACT_ATOMS: atom_id res chain seq x y z
N GLU A 1 18.48 -6.70 -18.32
CA GLU A 1 17.06 -7.00 -18.63
C GLU A 1 16.26 -7.33 -17.37
N LEU A 2 16.79 -8.17 -16.47
CA LEU A 2 16.17 -8.56 -15.21
C LEU A 2 15.80 -7.39 -14.28
N THR A 3 16.64 -6.35 -14.18
CA THR A 3 16.34 -5.13 -13.40
C THR A 3 15.03 -4.45 -13.85
N ARG A 4 14.72 -4.45 -15.15
CA ARG A 4 13.46 -3.87 -15.65
C ARG A 4 12.25 -4.69 -15.19
N VAL A 5 12.39 -6.01 -15.10
CA VAL A 5 11.34 -6.91 -14.60
C VAL A 5 11.08 -6.66 -13.12
N VAL A 6 12.13 -6.47 -12.31
CA VAL A 6 12.01 -6.14 -10.89
C VAL A 6 11.23 -4.83 -10.72
N ARG A 7 11.62 -3.75 -11.42
CA ARG A 7 10.92 -2.45 -11.36
C ARG A 7 9.44 -2.56 -11.70
N LYS A 8 9.12 -3.32 -12.77
CA LYS A 8 7.73 -3.55 -13.17
C LYS A 8 6.93 -4.23 -12.06
N LYS A 9 7.48 -5.28 -11.44
CA LYS A 9 6.83 -5.99 -10.32
C LYS A 9 6.62 -5.09 -9.09
N VAL A 10 7.60 -4.24 -8.76
CA VAL A 10 7.47 -3.28 -7.66
C VAL A 10 6.33 -2.29 -7.95
N GLU A 11 6.25 -1.75 -9.17
CA GLU A 11 5.17 -0.81 -9.52
C GLU A 11 3.80 -1.49 -9.54
N GLU A 12 3.68 -2.70 -10.09
CA GLU A 12 2.46 -3.50 -10.02
C GLU A 12 2.00 -3.68 -8.57
N ARG A 13 2.93 -3.97 -7.65
CA ARG A 13 2.61 -4.11 -6.23
C ARG A 13 2.12 -2.80 -5.61
N ARG A 14 2.73 -1.67 -5.95
CA ARG A 14 2.29 -0.33 -5.50
C ARG A 14 0.90 0.01 -6.00
N ILE A 15 0.58 -0.32 -7.25
CA ILE A 15 -0.75 -0.14 -7.83
C ILE A 15 -1.79 -0.94 -7.05
N VAL A 16 -1.52 -2.22 -6.76
CA VAL A 16 -2.42 -3.09 -5.98
C VAL A 16 -2.64 -2.54 -4.57
N ILE A 17 -1.57 -2.14 -3.86
CA ILE A 17 -1.68 -1.55 -2.52
C ILE A 17 -2.59 -0.31 -2.53
N ARG A 18 -2.43 0.57 -3.54
CA ARG A 18 -3.28 1.76 -3.67
C ARG A 18 -4.73 1.43 -4.02
N SER A 19 -4.98 0.36 -4.78
CA SER A 19 -6.35 -0.12 -5.06
C SER A 19 -7.03 -0.58 -3.79
N LEU A 20 -6.38 -1.47 -3.04
CA LEU A 20 -6.91 -1.99 -1.78
C LEU A 20 -7.17 -0.87 -0.77
N ARG A 21 -6.28 0.12 -0.66
CA ARG A 21 -6.52 1.29 0.19
C ARG A 21 -7.81 2.02 -0.22
N ARG A 22 -8.04 2.24 -1.52
CA ARG A 22 -9.27 2.92 -1.99
C ARG A 22 -10.52 2.14 -1.62
N GLU A 23 -10.52 0.83 -1.86
CA GLU A 23 -11.63 -0.06 -1.50
C GLU A 23 -11.95 0.03 0.00
N VAL A 24 -10.93 -0.05 0.86
CA VAL A 24 -11.11 0.06 2.31
C VAL A 24 -11.59 1.45 2.73
N VAL A 25 -11.11 2.52 2.10
CA VAL A 25 -11.60 3.89 2.38
C VAL A 25 -13.09 4.03 2.05
N ASP A 26 -13.53 3.48 0.92
CA ASP A 26 -14.93 3.52 0.51
C ASP A 26 -15.80 2.72 1.49
N ASP A 27 -15.32 1.58 1.98
CA ASP A 27 -16.00 0.79 3.01
C ASP A 27 -16.07 1.51 4.36
N LEU A 28 -14.97 2.11 4.83
CA LEU A 28 -14.97 2.92 6.05
C LEU A 28 -15.96 4.09 5.95
N LYS A 29 -16.05 4.73 4.78
CA LYS A 29 -17.00 5.83 4.54
C LYS A 29 -18.45 5.32 4.57
N ARG A 30 -18.70 4.09 4.11
CA ARG A 30 -20.02 3.45 4.17
C ARG A 30 -20.42 3.15 5.62
N LEU A 31 -19.51 2.59 6.41
CA LEU A 31 -19.72 2.28 7.82
C LEU A 31 -20.05 3.56 8.62
N GLU A 32 -19.33 4.65 8.37
CA GLU A 32 -19.58 5.94 9.04
C GLU A 32 -20.97 6.50 8.69
N LYS A 33 -21.35 6.46 7.39
CA LYS A 33 -22.69 6.89 6.95
C LYS A 33 -23.82 6.06 7.53
N ASN A 34 -23.60 4.76 7.67
CA ASN A 34 -24.55 3.84 8.28
C ASN A 34 -24.63 3.99 9.81
N LYS A 35 -23.76 4.82 10.40
CA LYS A 35 -23.58 4.98 11.86
C LYS A 35 -23.12 3.71 12.57
N ASP A 36 -22.50 2.79 11.83
CA ASP A 36 -21.86 1.59 12.39
C ASP A 36 -20.56 1.94 13.14
N ILE A 37 -19.93 3.05 12.76
CA ILE A 37 -18.78 3.66 13.45
C ILE A 37 -19.00 5.17 13.63
N SER A 38 -18.40 5.75 14.66
CA SER A 38 -18.38 7.20 14.87
C SER A 38 -17.42 7.93 13.93
N GLN A 39 -17.59 9.24 13.78
CA GLN A 39 -16.69 10.09 13.00
C GLN A 39 -15.24 10.05 13.53
N ASP A 40 -15.07 9.93 14.85
CA ASP A 40 -13.75 9.83 15.47
C ASP A 40 -13.07 8.48 15.19
N GLU A 41 -13.83 7.39 15.21
CA GLU A 41 -13.35 6.06 14.80
C GLU A 41 -12.98 6.04 13.32
N TYR A 42 -13.80 6.63 12.46
CA TYR A 42 -13.51 6.76 11.04
C TYR A 42 -12.18 7.50 10.79
N LYS A 43 -11.97 8.64 11.44
CA LYS A 43 -10.70 9.39 11.34
C LYS A 43 -9.50 8.57 11.81
N ARG A 44 -9.61 7.90 12.97
CA ARG A 44 -8.55 7.02 13.48
C ARG A 44 -8.23 5.87 12.53
N ALA A 45 -9.25 5.25 11.95
CA ALA A 45 -9.10 4.16 10.99
C ALA A 45 -8.40 4.62 9.72
N LEU A 46 -8.72 5.82 9.21
CA LEU A 46 -8.02 6.40 8.05
C LEU A 46 -6.53 6.64 8.34
N ASP A 47 -6.19 7.19 9.50
CA ASP A 47 -4.79 7.43 9.88
C ASP A 47 -4.00 6.12 10.01
N GLN A 48 -4.61 5.09 10.60
CA GLN A 48 -4.01 3.76 10.70
C GLN A 48 -3.84 3.11 9.32
N LEU A 49 -4.86 3.20 8.47
CA LEU A 49 -4.81 2.69 7.09
C LEU A 49 -3.70 3.37 6.28
N GLN A 50 -3.53 4.69 6.45
CA GLN A 50 -2.47 5.43 5.76
C GLN A 50 -1.08 4.97 6.22
N LYS A 51 -0.85 4.88 7.53
CA LYS A 51 0.42 4.34 8.09
C LYS A 51 0.72 2.93 7.59
N LEU A 52 -0.29 2.06 7.54
CA LEU A 52 -0.15 0.69 7.05
C LEU A 52 0.21 0.67 5.56
N THR A 53 -0.49 1.48 4.76
CA THR A 53 -0.23 1.61 3.32
C THR A 53 1.20 2.07 3.06
N ASP A 54 1.66 3.11 3.77
CA ASP A 54 2.99 3.68 3.62
C ASP A 54 4.08 2.67 4.00
N SER A 55 3.88 1.91 5.08
CA SER A 55 4.76 0.83 5.48
C SER A 55 4.90 -0.24 4.39
N PHE A 56 3.79 -0.70 3.80
CA PHE A 56 3.85 -1.71 2.74
C PHE A 56 4.45 -1.19 1.43
N ILE A 57 4.26 0.09 1.10
CA ILE A 57 4.93 0.71 -0.05
C ILE A 57 6.43 0.75 0.19
N ALA A 58 6.88 1.21 1.36
CA ALA A 58 8.29 1.27 1.72
C ALA A 58 8.95 -0.13 1.69
N ASN A 59 8.26 -1.14 2.21
CA ASN A 59 8.73 -2.53 2.17
C ASN A 59 8.85 -3.05 0.73
N ALA A 60 7.87 -2.78 -0.14
CA ALA A 60 7.93 -3.18 -1.54
C ALA A 60 9.10 -2.52 -2.28
N GLU A 61 9.35 -1.24 -2.00
CA GLU A 61 10.47 -0.50 -2.58
C GLU A 61 11.82 -1.02 -2.04
N GLN A 62 11.91 -1.36 -0.75
CA GLN A 62 13.13 -1.95 -0.17
C GLN A 62 13.46 -3.30 -0.80
N ILE A 63 12.48 -4.22 -0.86
CA ILE A 63 12.66 -5.54 -1.51
C ILE A 63 13.09 -5.36 -2.97
N GLY A 64 12.49 -4.40 -3.67
CA GLY A 64 12.89 -4.04 -5.03
C GLY A 64 14.36 -3.63 -5.12
N ARG A 65 14.79 -2.70 -4.27
CA ARG A 65 16.19 -2.23 -4.22
C ARG A 65 17.17 -3.35 -3.90
N ASP A 66 16.87 -4.16 -2.89
CA ASP A 66 17.73 -5.27 -2.48
C ASP A 66 17.90 -6.27 -3.64
N LYS A 67 16.79 -6.57 -4.34
CA LYS A 67 16.86 -7.47 -5.50
C LYS A 67 17.58 -6.85 -6.69
N GLU A 68 17.46 -5.55 -6.92
CA GLU A 68 18.24 -4.86 -7.94
C GLU A 68 19.74 -4.91 -7.64
N ALA A 69 20.15 -4.71 -6.38
CA ALA A 69 21.54 -4.78 -5.96
C ALA A 69 22.11 -6.19 -6.14
N GLU A 70 21.40 -7.23 -5.68
CA GLU A 70 21.79 -8.63 -5.86
C GLU A 70 21.99 -8.98 -7.35
N LEU A 71 21.15 -8.43 -8.25
CA LEU A 71 21.27 -8.65 -9.69
C LEU A 71 22.42 -7.87 -10.36
N MET A 72 22.98 -6.86 -9.69
CA MET A 72 24.12 -6.08 -10.20
C MET A 72 25.47 -6.59 -9.70
N GLU A 73 25.48 -7.31 -8.58
CA GLU A 73 26.68 -7.94 -8.02
C GLU A 73 27.04 -9.28 -8.70
N VAL A 74 26.18 -9.80 -9.57
CA VAL A 74 26.36 -11.05 -10.34
C VAL A 74 26.86 -10.79 -11.76
#